data_AF-A0A7J8Y6T7-F1
#
_entry.id   AF-A0A7J8Y6T7-F1
#
_cell.length_a   1.000
_cell.length_b   1.000
_cell.length_c   1.000
_cell.angle_alpha   90.00
_cell.angle_beta   90.00
_cell.angle_gamma   90.00
#
_symmetry.space_group_name_H-M   'P 1'
#
loop_
_entity.id
_entity.type
_entity.pdbx_description
1 polymer ?
#
loop_
_entity_poly.entity_id
_entity_poly.type
_entity_poly.pdbx_seq_one_letter_code
_entity_poly.pdbx_strand_id
1 'polypeptide(L)'
;MNNMGHCNFELIPNWVFSIFPPVKYIMYTPSLEISNYVMEYKFKYELVDKSLDTLYEISLQRKEETPNVVHLMHLTTPESIYHLRVGFAYLASKPYSSAWYLWLLWPVTLWFMMLTRIYRRTFVVERNRFHQLRLQTWAIPNFREQYQLKWQKESINNMIEEAVLEAEEKELNRYGEVYVKKHPQLKVKLVDGSSLAVAVLLNSIPKGTTQVLLRGNLTKVAFAVAFSLCQKGIQVPSHPIAYSLIR
;
A
#
# COMPACT_ATOMS: atom_id res chain seq x y z
N MET A 1 1.10 -21.37 0.00
CA MET A 1 1.74 -20.08 -0.31
C MET A 1 1.64 -19.20 0.93
N ASN A 2 2.72 -19.09 1.71
CA ASN A 2 2.76 -18.23 2.89
C ASN A 2 4.11 -17.48 2.87
N ASN A 3 4.11 -16.26 2.32
CA ASN A 3 5.33 -15.51 2.00
C ASN A 3 5.14 -13.99 2.16
N MET A 4 4.15 -13.57 2.96
CA MET A 4 3.78 -12.16 3.22
C MET A 4 4.15 -11.69 4.63
N GLY A 5 5.09 -12.40 5.29
CA GLY A 5 5.55 -12.13 6.65
C GLY A 5 7.05 -11.84 6.70
N HIS A 6 7.46 -10.73 6.09
CA HIS A 6 8.86 -10.28 6.06
C HIS A 6 8.98 -8.75 5.97
N CYS A 7 8.14 -8.01 6.70
CA CYS A 7 8.40 -6.58 6.91
C CYS A 7 9.45 -6.45 8.02
N ASN A 8 10.70 -6.24 7.64
CA ASN A 8 11.90 -6.48 8.48
C ASN A 8 12.50 -5.20 9.12
N PHE A 9 11.66 -4.23 9.52
CA PHE A 9 12.10 -2.96 10.12
C PHE A 9 11.08 -2.40 11.12
N GLU A 10 11.56 -1.80 12.22
CA GLU A 10 10.71 -1.23 13.28
C GLU A 10 10.55 0.28 13.11
N LEU A 11 9.30 0.72 12.95
CA LEU A 11 8.95 2.13 12.81
C LEU A 11 8.59 2.81 14.15
N ILE A 12 8.44 2.00 15.22
CA ILE A 12 7.97 2.45 16.53
C ILE A 12 9.19 2.60 17.45
N PRO A 13 9.50 3.81 17.95
CA PRO A 13 10.64 4.01 18.85
C PRO A 13 10.37 3.46 20.26
N ASN A 14 11.45 2.97 20.90
CA ASN A 14 11.45 2.28 22.21
C ASN A 14 10.58 2.94 23.28
N TRP A 15 10.57 4.28 23.35
CA TRP A 15 9.83 5.03 24.38
C TRP A 15 8.33 4.73 24.37
N VAL A 16 7.73 4.36 23.23
CA VAL A 16 6.32 4.00 23.13
C VAL A 16 6.03 2.73 23.93
N PHE A 17 6.91 1.73 23.82
CA PHE A 17 6.80 0.48 24.59
C PHE A 17 7.15 0.67 26.07
N SER A 18 8.02 1.62 26.40
CA SER A 18 8.30 2.00 27.78
C SER A 18 7.11 2.69 28.47
N ILE A 19 6.34 3.51 27.74
CA ILE A 19 5.16 4.20 28.29
C ILE A 19 3.94 3.28 28.39
N PHE A 20 3.70 2.42 27.39
CA PHE A 20 2.57 1.48 27.42
C PHE A 20 2.99 0.07 26.91
N PRO A 21 3.56 -0.77 27.78
CA PRO A 21 4.06 -2.10 27.42
C PRO A 21 3.08 -3.03 26.67
N PRO A 22 1.75 -3.03 26.93
CA PRO A 22 0.81 -3.88 26.19
C PRO A 22 0.80 -3.66 24.67
N VAL A 23 1.22 -2.48 24.18
CA VAL A 23 1.28 -2.16 22.74
C VAL A 23 2.21 -3.10 21.99
N LYS A 24 3.29 -3.57 22.64
CA LYS A 24 4.29 -4.51 22.07
C LYS A 24 3.67 -5.84 21.61
N TYR A 25 2.51 -6.22 22.16
CA TYR A 25 1.78 -7.45 21.82
C TYR A 25 0.62 -7.23 20.84
N ILE A 26 0.30 -5.98 20.51
CA ILE A 26 -0.85 -5.60 19.67
C ILE A 26 -0.39 -5.09 18.30
N MET A 27 0.69 -4.30 18.27
CA MET A 27 1.29 -3.80 17.04
C MET A 27 2.22 -4.84 16.41
N TYR A 28 2.24 -4.89 15.08
CA TYR A 28 3.22 -5.69 14.36
C TYR A 28 4.61 -5.06 14.54
N THR A 29 5.48 -5.72 15.30
CA THR A 29 6.93 -5.56 15.16
C THR A 29 7.50 -6.78 14.42
N PRO A 30 8.53 -6.62 13.57
CA PRO A 30 9.24 -7.73 12.91
C PRO A 30 9.75 -8.77 13.91
N SER A 31 10.09 -8.33 15.13
CA SER A 31 10.48 -9.14 16.27
C SER A 31 9.40 -10.15 16.73
N LEU A 32 8.14 -9.99 16.32
CA LEU A 32 7.06 -10.97 16.57
C LEU A 32 6.95 -12.09 15.53
N GLU A 33 7.39 -11.92 14.27
CA GLU A 33 7.22 -12.97 13.25
C GLU A 33 8.23 -14.12 13.39
N ILE A 34 9.45 -13.82 13.85
CA ILE A 34 10.33 -14.86 14.38
C ILE A 34 9.59 -15.59 15.50
N SER A 35 8.86 -14.88 16.37
CA SER A 35 8.09 -15.51 17.45
C SER A 35 6.88 -16.33 17.01
N ASN A 36 6.44 -16.33 15.75
CA ASN A 36 5.40 -17.27 15.28
C ASN A 36 6.00 -18.60 14.79
N TYR A 37 7.06 -18.56 13.98
CA TYR A 37 7.83 -19.76 13.63
C TYR A 37 8.50 -20.39 14.88
N VAL A 38 8.87 -19.54 15.84
CA VAL A 38 9.43 -19.93 17.13
C VAL A 38 8.33 -20.13 18.19
N MET A 39 7.03 -19.81 17.98
CA MET A 39 5.96 -20.10 18.96
C MET A 39 5.67 -21.60 19.03
N GLU A 40 5.56 -22.24 17.88
CA GLU A 40 5.33 -23.69 17.76
C GLU A 40 6.50 -24.50 18.37
N TYR A 41 7.71 -23.92 18.41
CA TYR A 41 8.88 -24.44 19.14
C TYR A 41 8.96 -23.98 20.61
N LYS A 42 8.55 -22.75 20.96
CA LYS A 42 8.58 -22.16 22.32
C LYS A 42 7.63 -22.86 23.27
N PHE A 43 6.48 -23.34 22.80
CA PHE A 43 5.57 -24.11 23.64
C PHE A 43 6.20 -25.42 24.17
N LYS A 44 7.36 -25.81 23.63
CA LYS A 44 8.14 -26.97 24.06
C LYS A 44 9.41 -26.65 24.87
N TYR A 45 9.88 -25.40 24.86
CA TYR A 45 11.09 -24.98 25.58
C TYR A 45 10.97 -23.57 26.17
N GLU A 46 11.10 -23.52 27.49
CA GLU A 46 10.91 -22.39 28.40
C GLU A 46 12.06 -21.36 28.31
N LEU A 47 12.15 -20.65 27.17
CA LEU A 47 13.14 -19.59 26.93
C LEU A 47 12.47 -18.23 26.69
N VAL A 48 12.24 -17.53 27.79
CA VAL A 48 11.70 -16.16 27.83
C VAL A 48 12.85 -15.14 27.95
N ASP A 49 12.65 -13.95 27.39
CA ASP A 49 13.24 -12.66 27.82
C ASP A 49 14.66 -12.18 27.41
N LYS A 50 15.35 -12.73 26.40
CA LYS A 50 16.58 -12.06 25.86
C LYS A 50 16.70 -11.89 24.35
N SER A 51 16.00 -12.67 23.54
CA SER A 51 16.12 -12.59 22.07
C SER A 51 15.30 -11.46 21.43
N LEU A 52 14.20 -11.04 22.04
CA LEU A 52 13.27 -10.07 21.45
C LEU A 52 13.85 -8.65 21.44
N ASP A 53 14.41 -8.20 22.55
CA ASP A 53 14.96 -6.84 22.68
C ASP A 53 16.31 -6.70 21.96
N THR A 54 17.10 -7.78 21.89
CA THR A 54 18.32 -7.80 21.08
C THR A 54 18.03 -7.77 19.58
N LEU A 55 16.98 -8.48 19.12
CA LEU A 55 16.52 -8.38 17.74
C LEU A 55 15.99 -6.98 17.39
N TYR A 56 15.31 -6.33 18.34
CA TYR A 56 14.81 -4.96 18.20
C TYR A 56 15.96 -3.95 18.01
N GLU A 57 16.97 -3.98 18.89
CA GLU A 57 18.14 -3.10 18.79
C GLU A 57 18.95 -3.33 17.48
N ILE A 58 19.09 -4.59 17.04
CA ILE A 58 19.71 -4.93 15.75
C ILE A 58 18.90 -4.39 14.56
N SER A 59 17.57 -4.31 14.69
CA SER A 59 16.66 -3.74 13.70
C SER A 59 16.84 -2.22 13.58
N LEU A 60 16.93 -1.50 14.71
CA LEU A 60 17.21 -0.05 14.73
C LEU A 60 18.58 0.32 14.15
N GLN A 61 19.61 -0.49 14.41
CA GLN A 61 20.97 -0.23 13.92
C GLN A 61 21.17 -0.54 12.42
N ARG A 62 20.14 -1.07 11.75
CA ARG A 62 20.22 -1.49 10.35
C ARG A 62 20.18 -0.29 9.41
N LYS A 63 21.28 -0.04 8.69
CA LYS A 63 21.34 1.00 7.65
C LYS A 63 20.20 0.84 6.64
N GLU A 64 19.62 1.96 6.23
CA GLU A 64 18.56 1.97 5.24
C GLU A 64 19.07 1.46 3.89
N GLU A 65 18.42 0.43 3.36
CA GLU A 65 18.74 -0.14 2.06
C GLU A 65 17.93 0.56 0.97
N THR A 66 18.61 0.94 -0.12
CA THR A 66 17.96 1.47 -1.31
C THR A 66 16.98 0.45 -1.92
N PRO A 67 15.73 0.84 -2.21
CA PRO A 67 14.76 -0.02 -2.87
C PRO A 67 15.06 -0.17 -4.37
N ASN A 68 14.65 -1.30 -4.96
CA ASN A 68 14.61 -1.46 -6.42
C ASN A 68 13.24 -1.08 -6.99
N VAL A 69 12.18 -1.17 -6.18
CA VAL A 69 10.80 -0.83 -6.54
C VAL A 69 10.14 -0.12 -5.37
N VAL A 70 9.55 1.04 -5.63
CA VAL A 70 8.72 1.79 -4.68
C VAL A 70 7.27 1.73 -5.13
N HIS A 71 6.39 1.27 -4.24
CA HIS A 71 4.95 1.30 -4.43
C HIS A 71 4.36 2.45 -3.60
N LEU A 72 3.93 3.51 -4.28
CA LEU A 72 3.34 4.69 -3.65
C LEU A 72 1.83 4.47 -3.45
N MET A 73 1.37 4.49 -2.19
CA MET A 73 -0.04 4.33 -1.82
C MET A 73 -0.59 5.54 -1.07
N HIS A 74 -1.92 5.56 -0.92
CA HIS A 74 -2.65 6.51 -0.07
C HIS A 74 -3.72 5.76 0.71
N LEU A 75 -4.33 6.42 1.70
CA LEU A 75 -5.35 5.83 2.57
C LEU A 75 -6.73 5.98 1.91
N THR A 76 -7.55 4.93 1.96
CA THR A 76 -8.84 4.90 1.26
C THR A 76 -9.98 5.44 2.11
N THR A 77 -10.02 5.03 3.38
CA THR A 77 -11.02 5.42 4.39
C THR A 77 -10.33 5.67 5.73
N PRO A 78 -10.96 6.35 6.70
CA PRO A 78 -10.40 6.52 8.04
C PRO A 78 -10.00 5.20 8.71
N GLU A 79 -10.77 4.12 8.50
CA GLU A 79 -10.49 2.78 9.06
C GLU A 79 -9.36 2.04 8.36
N SER A 80 -8.98 2.44 7.13
CA SER A 80 -7.92 1.77 6.35
C SER A 80 -6.56 1.81 7.05
N ILE A 81 -6.34 2.74 7.99
CA ILE A 81 -5.14 2.82 8.82
C ILE A 81 -4.88 1.55 9.63
N TYR A 82 -5.94 0.83 10.00
CA TYR A 82 -5.85 -0.39 10.81
C TYR A 82 -5.40 -1.61 10.00
N HIS A 83 -5.50 -1.54 8.68
CA HIS A 83 -4.98 -2.56 7.76
C HIS A 83 -3.57 -2.26 7.26
N LEU A 84 -2.95 -1.12 7.67
CA LEU A 84 -1.51 -0.91 7.50
C LEU A 84 -0.76 -1.91 8.37
N ARG A 85 0.30 -2.54 7.84
CA ARG A 85 1.07 -3.54 8.59
C ARG A 85 1.66 -2.99 9.89
N VAL A 86 2.05 -1.72 9.93
CA VAL A 86 2.57 -1.04 11.15
C VAL A 86 1.54 -0.98 12.30
N GLY A 87 0.25 -1.12 12.00
CA GLY A 87 -0.83 -1.16 12.98
C GLY A 87 -1.09 -2.56 13.53
N PHE A 88 -2.33 -3.02 13.42
CA PHE A 88 -2.77 -4.30 13.97
C PHE A 88 -2.44 -5.44 13.01
N ALA A 89 -1.45 -6.27 13.35
CA ALA A 89 -1.02 -7.42 12.54
C ALA A 89 -2.19 -8.30 12.06
N TYR A 90 -3.11 -8.61 12.97
CA TYR A 90 -4.31 -9.40 12.71
C TYR A 90 -5.23 -8.75 11.65
N LEU A 91 -5.44 -7.44 11.69
CA LEU A 91 -6.28 -6.74 10.72
C LEU A 91 -5.56 -6.60 9.37
N ALA A 92 -4.26 -6.30 9.38
CA ALA A 92 -3.44 -6.24 8.17
C ALA A 92 -3.33 -7.60 7.44
N SER A 93 -3.44 -8.73 8.15
CA SER A 93 -3.51 -10.07 7.55
C SER A 93 -4.85 -10.41 6.88
N LYS A 94 -5.90 -9.60 7.12
CA LYS A 94 -7.25 -9.85 6.61
C LYS A 94 -7.62 -8.85 5.49
N PRO A 95 -8.42 -9.27 4.51
CA PRO A 95 -9.03 -8.34 3.55
C PRO A 95 -9.77 -7.22 4.28
N TYR A 96 -9.73 -6.02 3.70
CA TYR A 96 -10.45 -4.86 4.23
C TYR A 96 -11.94 -5.20 4.41
N SER A 97 -12.44 -5.05 5.64
CA SER A 97 -13.85 -5.33 5.97
C SER A 97 -14.33 -4.32 7.02
N SER A 98 -15.53 -3.77 6.80
CA SER A 98 -16.17 -2.88 7.77
C SER A 98 -16.62 -3.70 8.98
N ALA A 99 -15.89 -3.58 10.09
CA ALA A 99 -16.20 -4.28 11.33
C ALA A 99 -16.66 -3.28 12.41
N TRP A 100 -17.75 -3.61 13.10
CA TRP A 100 -18.41 -2.72 14.08
C TRP A 100 -17.47 -2.26 15.19
N TYR A 101 -16.53 -3.09 15.63
CA TYR A 101 -15.59 -2.75 16.71
C TYR A 101 -14.53 -1.73 16.29
N LEU A 102 -14.28 -1.52 14.99
CA LEU A 102 -13.38 -0.45 14.53
C LEU A 102 -13.94 0.93 14.85
N TRP A 103 -15.27 1.05 14.99
CA TRP A 103 -15.90 2.28 15.47
C TRP A 103 -15.44 2.65 16.88
N LEU A 104 -15.18 1.68 17.78
CA LEU A 104 -14.65 1.97 19.12
C LEU A 104 -13.24 2.59 19.09
N LEU A 105 -12.49 2.37 18.02
CA LEU A 105 -11.16 2.95 17.82
C LEU A 105 -11.21 4.38 17.24
N TRP A 106 -12.40 4.99 17.08
CA TRP A 106 -12.55 6.35 16.56
C TRP A 106 -11.62 7.42 17.16
N PRO A 107 -11.23 7.41 18.46
CA PRO A 107 -10.30 8.41 18.99
C PRO A 107 -8.90 8.25 18.39
N VAL A 108 -8.46 7.01 18.17
CA VAL A 108 -7.18 6.68 17.51
C VAL A 108 -7.23 7.11 16.04
N THR A 109 -8.37 6.87 15.36
CA THR A 109 -8.59 7.34 13.99
C THR A 109 -8.47 8.86 13.89
N LEU A 110 -9.16 9.62 14.76
CA LEU A 110 -9.10 11.07 14.75
C LEU A 110 -7.71 11.60 15.11
N TRP A 111 -7.04 11.00 16.10
CA TRP A 111 -5.66 11.35 16.45
C TRP A 111 -4.72 11.17 15.25
N PHE A 112 -4.82 10.02 14.57
CA PHE A 112 -4.04 9.75 13.36
C PHE A 112 -4.38 10.75 12.23
N MET A 113 -5.66 11.07 12.00
CA MET A 113 -6.09 12.11 11.04
C MET A 113 -5.55 13.50 11.35
N MET A 114 -5.30 13.83 12.63
CA MET A 114 -4.67 15.08 13.03
C MET A 114 -3.16 15.04 12.82
N LEU A 115 -2.50 13.93 13.16
CA LEU A 115 -1.08 13.73 12.87
C LEU A 115 -0.79 13.82 11.37
N THR A 116 -1.60 13.18 10.52
CA THR A 116 -1.38 13.19 9.07
C THR A 116 -1.63 14.54 8.40
N ARG A 117 -2.42 15.44 9.01
CA ARG A 117 -2.56 16.83 8.55
C ARG A 117 -1.30 17.66 8.80
N ILE A 118 -0.54 17.32 9.84
CA ILE A 118 0.74 17.98 10.20
C ILE A 118 1.89 17.34 9.41
N TYR A 119 1.89 16.02 9.28
CA TYR A 119 2.92 15.24 8.61
C TYR A 119 2.75 15.30 7.09
N ARG A 120 3.41 16.27 6.43
CA ARG A 120 3.35 16.47 4.96
C ARG A 120 4.49 15.77 4.21
N ARG A 121 4.79 14.51 4.57
CA ARG A 121 5.81 13.70 3.89
C ARG A 121 5.33 12.27 3.72
N THR A 122 5.82 11.62 2.67
CA THR A 122 5.73 10.16 2.55
C THR A 122 6.50 9.48 3.67
N PHE A 123 6.02 8.31 4.08
CA PHE A 123 6.72 7.45 5.03
C PHE A 123 6.64 5.99 4.59
N VAL A 124 7.68 5.22 4.90
CA VAL A 124 7.76 3.80 4.54
C VAL A 124 6.84 2.99 5.45
N VAL A 125 5.79 2.40 4.89
CA VAL A 125 4.86 1.50 5.62
C VAL A 125 5.39 0.07 5.65
N GLU A 126 6.09 -0.34 4.59
CA GLU A 126 6.43 -1.74 4.38
C GLU A 126 7.76 -1.87 3.62
N ARG A 127 8.59 -2.82 4.02
CA ARG A 127 9.85 -3.19 3.34
C ARG A 127 9.86 -4.70 3.10
N ASN A 128 9.67 -5.14 1.86
CA ASN A 128 9.68 -6.55 1.46
C ASN A 128 10.92 -6.90 0.65
N ARG A 129 11.35 -8.17 0.71
CA ARG A 129 12.33 -8.75 -0.22
C ARG A 129 11.69 -9.92 -0.96
N PHE A 130 11.82 -9.92 -2.29
CA PHE A 130 11.37 -11.00 -3.15
C PHE A 130 12.53 -11.44 -4.05
N HIS A 131 13.21 -12.52 -3.65
CA HIS A 131 14.50 -12.93 -4.20
C HIS A 131 15.52 -11.77 -4.20
N GLN A 132 15.88 -11.25 -5.38
CA GLN A 132 16.82 -10.14 -5.56
C GLN A 132 16.14 -8.76 -5.53
N LEU A 133 14.81 -8.69 -5.63
CA LEU A 133 14.06 -7.44 -5.65
C LEU A 133 13.78 -6.96 -4.22
N ARG A 134 14.18 -5.72 -3.92
CA ARG A 134 13.80 -4.99 -2.71
C ARG A 134 12.63 -4.08 -3.04
N LEU A 135 11.46 -4.37 -2.45
CA LEU A 135 10.25 -3.59 -2.63
C LEU A 135 9.99 -2.77 -1.36
N GLN A 136 9.62 -1.51 -1.51
CA GLN A 136 9.12 -0.69 -0.41
C GLN A 136 7.73 -0.15 -0.75
N THR A 137 6.84 -0.14 0.23
CA THR A 137 5.54 0.53 0.14
C THR A 137 5.64 1.84 0.91
N TRP A 138 5.44 2.96 0.24
CA TRP A 138 5.43 4.29 0.85
C TRP A 138 4.00 4.80 0.88
N ALA A 139 3.52 5.25 2.04
CA ALA A 139 2.23 5.91 2.13
C ALA A 139 2.38 7.42 2.10
N ILE A 140 1.58 8.04 1.24
CA ILE A 140 1.19 9.43 1.41
C ILE A 140 0.17 9.46 2.55
N PRO A 141 0.36 10.32 3.58
CA PRO A 141 -0.54 10.43 4.74
C PRO A 141 -1.86 11.15 4.39
N ASN A 142 -2.50 10.78 3.28
CA ASN A 142 -3.75 11.40 2.83
C ASN A 142 -4.85 10.36 2.57
N PHE A 143 -6.05 10.72 2.99
CA PHE A 143 -7.28 9.96 2.76
C PHE A 143 -7.91 10.32 1.40
N ARG A 144 -8.69 9.40 0.83
CA ARG A 144 -9.33 9.57 -0.49
C ARG A 144 -10.08 10.88 -0.66
N GLU A 145 -10.79 11.33 0.38
CA GLU A 145 -11.56 12.58 0.39
C GLU A 145 -10.65 13.80 0.18
N GLN A 146 -9.42 13.74 0.70
CA GLN A 146 -8.43 14.82 0.61
C GLN A 146 -7.93 15.03 -0.82
N TYR A 147 -7.85 13.96 -1.64
CA TYR A 147 -7.56 14.07 -3.07
C TYR A 147 -8.67 14.76 -3.88
N GLN A 148 -9.90 14.83 -3.35
CA GLN A 148 -11.01 15.54 -3.98
C GLN A 148 -11.02 17.04 -3.63
N LEU A 149 -10.31 17.44 -2.57
CA LEU A 149 -10.23 18.83 -2.12
C LEU A 149 -9.23 19.62 -2.98
N LYS A 150 -9.76 20.54 -3.82
CA LYS A 150 -8.96 21.36 -4.74
C LYS A 150 -7.77 22.08 -4.05
N TRP A 151 -7.95 22.55 -2.83
CA TRP A 151 -6.91 23.27 -2.07
C TRP A 151 -5.78 22.36 -1.54
N GLN A 152 -6.00 21.06 -1.41
CA GLN A 152 -4.96 20.10 -1.00
C GLN A 152 -4.19 19.52 -2.19
N LYS A 153 -4.75 19.62 -3.41
CA LYS A 153 -4.18 19.06 -4.64
C LYS A 153 -2.72 19.46 -4.87
N GLU A 154 -2.37 20.71 -4.62
CA GLU A 154 -0.99 21.19 -4.78
C GLU A 154 -0.05 20.56 -3.74
N SER A 155 -0.42 20.59 -2.45
CA SER A 155 0.37 19.95 -1.39
C SER A 155 0.54 18.44 -1.62
N ILE A 156 -0.49 17.76 -2.13
CA ILE A 156 -0.45 16.32 -2.45
C ILE A 156 0.44 16.06 -3.66
N ASN A 157 0.35 16.87 -4.72
CA ASN A 157 1.24 16.76 -5.88
C ASN A 157 2.69 16.98 -5.47
N ASN A 158 2.99 17.93 -4.58
CA ASN A 158 4.34 18.16 -4.09
C ASN A 158 4.87 16.95 -3.31
N MET A 159 4.06 16.31 -2.45
CA MET A 159 4.45 15.06 -1.78
C MET A 159 4.67 13.89 -2.76
N ILE A 160 3.90 13.81 -3.85
CA ILE A 160 4.15 12.82 -4.92
C ILE A 160 5.46 13.13 -5.65
N GLU A 161 5.73 14.41 -5.91
CA GLU A 161 6.95 14.86 -6.59
C GLU A 161 8.21 14.60 -5.75
N GLU A 162 8.17 14.93 -4.45
CA GLU A 162 9.23 14.60 -3.48
C GLU A 162 9.47 13.08 -3.44
N ALA A 163 8.43 12.26 -3.33
CA ALA A 163 8.55 10.80 -3.33
C ALA A 163 9.08 10.21 -4.65
N VAL A 164 8.81 10.85 -5.80
CA VAL A 164 9.38 10.46 -7.09
C VAL A 164 10.85 10.88 -7.18
N LEU A 165 11.25 12.00 -6.59
CA LEU A 165 12.66 12.41 -6.55
C LEU A 165 13.50 11.54 -5.59
N GLU A 166 12.91 11.08 -4.48
CA GLU A 166 13.57 10.23 -3.49
C GLU A 166 13.86 8.80 -3.99
N ALA A 167 13.19 8.32 -5.04
CA ALA A 167 13.22 6.91 -5.48
C ALA A 167 14.11 6.57 -6.70
N GLU A 168 15.03 7.44 -7.13
CA GLU A 168 15.59 7.50 -8.50
C GLU A 168 16.50 6.34 -9.03
N GLU A 169 15.96 5.47 -9.91
CA GLU A 169 16.57 4.71 -11.05
C GLU A 169 15.44 4.05 -11.93
N LYS A 170 15.59 3.53 -13.17
CA LYS A 170 15.76 4.16 -14.53
C LYS A 170 14.47 4.10 -15.42
N GLU A 171 14.22 5.15 -16.24
CA GLU A 171 13.26 5.34 -17.37
C GLU A 171 11.72 5.12 -17.25
N LEU A 172 10.94 6.03 -17.85
CA LEU A 172 9.49 6.26 -17.60
C LEU A 172 8.50 5.76 -18.67
N ASN A 173 7.23 5.57 -18.28
CA ASN A 173 6.09 5.38 -19.19
C ASN A 173 5.12 6.59 -19.13
N ARG A 174 4.40 6.83 -20.24
CA ARG A 174 3.63 8.05 -20.62
C ARG A 174 2.66 8.66 -19.60
N TYR A 175 2.36 8.04 -18.46
CA TYR A 175 1.38 8.55 -17.49
C TYR A 175 2.00 9.40 -16.36
N GLY A 176 3.33 9.37 -16.22
CA GLY A 176 4.07 10.31 -15.38
C GLY A 176 4.39 11.65 -16.07
N GLU A 177 3.78 11.96 -17.22
CA GLU A 177 4.23 12.99 -18.17
C GLU A 177 4.45 14.39 -17.54
N VAL A 178 3.62 14.78 -16.55
CA VAL A 178 3.78 16.06 -15.84
C VAL A 178 5.10 16.10 -15.06
N TYR A 179 5.44 15.02 -14.36
CA TYR A 179 6.70 14.91 -13.60
C TYR A 179 7.90 14.72 -14.53
N VAL A 180 7.74 13.96 -15.64
CA VAL A 180 8.76 13.83 -16.70
C VAL A 180 9.10 15.19 -17.32
N LYS A 181 8.09 16.02 -17.63
CA LYS A 181 8.30 17.35 -18.22
C LYS A 181 8.96 18.33 -17.25
N LYS A 182 8.64 18.24 -15.95
CA LYS A 182 9.28 19.05 -14.91
C LYS A 182 10.73 18.66 -14.69
N HIS A 183 11.02 17.35 -14.66
CA HIS A 183 12.32 16.79 -14.33
C HIS A 183 12.79 15.85 -15.45
N PRO A 184 13.28 16.39 -16.59
CA PRO A 184 13.66 15.58 -17.75
C PRO A 184 14.88 14.67 -17.50
N GLN A 185 15.58 14.84 -16.39
CA GLN A 185 16.67 13.98 -15.94
C GLN A 185 16.21 12.82 -15.04
N LEU A 186 14.89 12.73 -14.73
CA LEU A 186 14.33 11.72 -13.83
C LEU A 186 14.59 10.30 -14.29
N LYS A 187 15.02 9.50 -13.32
CA LYS A 187 15.28 8.09 -13.51
C LYS A 187 14.13 7.20 -13.01
N VAL A 188 13.29 7.57 -12.03
CA VAL A 188 12.24 6.65 -11.53
C VAL A 188 11.33 6.13 -12.64
N LYS A 189 11.29 4.81 -12.87
CA LYS A 189 10.25 4.19 -13.70
C LYS A 189 8.87 4.28 -13.06
N LEU A 190 8.22 5.43 -13.16
CA LEU A 190 6.84 5.58 -12.72
C LEU A 190 5.91 4.80 -13.64
N VAL A 191 5.13 3.90 -13.04
CA VAL A 191 4.05 3.15 -13.67
C VAL A 191 2.81 3.24 -12.79
N ASP A 192 1.63 3.33 -13.40
CA ASP A 192 0.36 3.52 -12.71
C ASP A 192 -0.38 2.20 -12.41
N GLY A 193 0.26 1.05 -12.65
CA GLY A 193 -0.33 -0.28 -12.47
C GLY A 193 -1.45 -0.66 -13.45
N SER A 194 -1.99 0.28 -14.23
CA SER A 194 -3.17 0.07 -15.09
C SER A 194 -3.05 -1.16 -16.00
N SER A 195 -1.91 -1.33 -16.69
CA SER A 195 -1.72 -2.46 -17.61
C SER A 195 -1.70 -3.82 -16.90
N LEU A 196 -1.17 -3.88 -15.67
CA LEU A 196 -1.19 -5.10 -14.86
C LEU A 196 -2.62 -5.40 -14.38
N ALA A 197 -3.37 -4.38 -13.95
CA ALA A 197 -4.78 -4.53 -13.57
C ALA A 197 -5.64 -5.05 -14.71
N VAL A 198 -5.44 -4.53 -15.95
CA VAL A 198 -6.10 -5.04 -17.16
C VAL A 198 -5.74 -6.51 -17.41
N ALA A 199 -4.45 -6.87 -17.35
CA ALA A 199 -4.00 -8.24 -17.58
C ALA A 199 -4.55 -9.24 -16.56
N VAL A 200 -4.57 -8.88 -15.27
CA VAL A 200 -5.15 -9.70 -14.20
C VAL A 200 -6.65 -9.89 -14.41
N LEU A 201 -7.39 -8.82 -14.73
CA LEU A 201 -8.83 -8.91 -15.00
C LEU A 201 -9.12 -9.83 -16.19
N LEU A 202 -8.40 -9.67 -17.30
CA LEU A 202 -8.55 -10.51 -18.50
C LEU A 202 -8.22 -11.98 -18.27
N ASN A 203 -7.37 -12.29 -17.29
CA ASN A 203 -7.05 -13.66 -16.88
C ASN A 203 -8.03 -14.23 -15.85
N SER A 204 -8.79 -13.40 -15.14
CA SER A 204 -9.84 -13.82 -14.19
C SER A 204 -11.16 -14.21 -14.84
N ILE A 205 -11.36 -13.86 -16.12
CA ILE A 205 -12.60 -14.16 -16.86
C ILE A 205 -12.65 -15.66 -17.21
N PRO A 206 -13.76 -16.36 -16.93
CA PRO A 206 -13.92 -17.77 -17.27
C PRO A 206 -13.72 -18.07 -18.77
N LYS A 207 -13.13 -19.23 -19.07
CA LYS A 207 -13.02 -19.71 -20.46
C LYS A 207 -14.42 -19.97 -21.02
N GLY A 208 -14.67 -19.55 -22.26
CA GLY A 208 -15.97 -19.68 -22.92
C GLY A 208 -16.94 -18.51 -22.68
N THR A 209 -16.55 -17.48 -21.92
CA THR A 209 -17.37 -16.26 -21.79
C THR A 209 -17.50 -15.53 -23.13
N THR A 210 -18.73 -15.38 -23.62
CA THR A 210 -19.06 -14.69 -24.89
C THR A 210 -19.46 -13.23 -24.70
N GLN A 211 -19.95 -12.85 -23.51
CA GLN A 211 -20.43 -11.51 -23.17
C GLN A 211 -19.90 -11.08 -21.80
N VAL A 212 -19.46 -9.82 -21.68
CA VAL A 212 -19.00 -9.20 -20.43
C VAL A 212 -19.62 -7.81 -20.28
N LEU A 213 -20.44 -7.61 -19.25
CA LEU A 213 -21.00 -6.30 -18.91
C LEU A 213 -20.02 -5.52 -18.02
N LEU A 214 -19.53 -4.38 -18.50
CA LEU A 214 -18.72 -3.46 -17.69
C LEU A 214 -19.63 -2.49 -16.93
N ARG A 215 -19.56 -2.51 -15.60
CA ARG A 215 -20.32 -1.62 -14.71
C ARG A 215 -19.39 -0.63 -14.02
N GLY A 216 -19.74 0.66 -14.07
CA GLY A 216 -19.01 1.75 -13.42
C GLY A 216 -18.69 2.90 -14.38
N ASN A 217 -17.79 3.78 -13.97
CA ASN A 217 -17.39 4.93 -14.78
C ASN A 217 -16.44 4.53 -15.92
N LEU A 218 -16.54 5.24 -17.04
CA LEU A 218 -15.61 5.12 -18.17
C LEU A 218 -14.23 5.66 -17.77
N THR A 219 -13.31 4.75 -17.46
CA THR A 219 -11.92 5.04 -17.07
C THR A 219 -10.94 4.49 -18.09
N LYS A 220 -9.68 4.94 -18.05
CA LYS A 220 -8.57 4.35 -18.84
C LYS A 220 -8.55 2.81 -18.76
N VAL A 221 -8.71 2.26 -17.55
CA VAL A 221 -8.74 0.82 -17.31
C VAL A 221 -9.98 0.20 -17.97
N ALA A 222 -11.16 0.78 -17.79
CA ALA A 222 -12.40 0.27 -18.42
C ALA A 222 -12.31 0.26 -19.96
N PHE A 223 -11.75 1.30 -20.58
CA PHE A 223 -11.52 1.34 -22.03
C PHE A 223 -10.50 0.30 -22.49
N ALA A 224 -9.37 0.15 -21.78
CA ALA A 224 -8.37 -0.85 -22.11
C ALA A 224 -8.93 -2.29 -21.98
N VAL A 225 -9.73 -2.56 -20.95
CA VAL A 225 -10.45 -3.83 -20.77
C VAL A 225 -11.44 -4.05 -21.92
N ALA A 226 -12.32 -3.09 -22.21
CA ALA A 226 -13.31 -3.20 -23.28
C ALA A 226 -12.65 -3.50 -24.63
N PHE A 227 -11.60 -2.75 -24.97
CA PHE A 227 -10.82 -2.93 -26.19
C PHE A 227 -10.20 -4.34 -26.28
N SER A 228 -9.54 -4.81 -25.20
CA SER A 228 -8.95 -6.15 -25.16
C SER A 228 -9.97 -7.28 -25.19
N LEU A 229 -11.20 -7.07 -24.70
CA LEU A 229 -12.29 -8.04 -24.80
C LEU A 229 -12.85 -8.11 -26.23
N CYS A 230 -13.10 -6.97 -26.86
CA CYS A 230 -13.51 -6.91 -28.26
C CYS A 230 -12.48 -7.56 -29.19
N GLN A 231 -11.18 -7.36 -28.95
CA GLN A 231 -10.11 -8.05 -29.70
C GLN A 231 -10.12 -9.58 -29.53
N LYS A 232 -10.64 -10.09 -28.41
CA LYS A 232 -10.84 -11.54 -28.18
C LYS A 232 -12.19 -12.07 -28.72
N GLY A 233 -12.96 -11.24 -29.43
CA GLY A 233 -14.30 -11.59 -29.93
C GLY A 233 -15.38 -11.64 -28.83
N ILE A 234 -15.08 -11.14 -27.62
CA ILE A 234 -16.02 -11.10 -26.50
C ILE A 234 -16.84 -9.82 -26.62
N GLN A 235 -18.17 -9.96 -26.61
CA GLN A 235 -19.10 -8.83 -26.70
C GLN A 235 -19.13 -8.04 -25.39
N VAL A 236 -19.07 -6.71 -25.48
CA VAL A 236 -19.16 -5.80 -24.32
C VAL A 236 -20.37 -4.89 -24.50
N PRO A 237 -21.53 -5.22 -23.89
CA PRO A 237 -22.74 -4.41 -24.01
C PRO A 237 -22.56 -3.04 -23.36
N SER A 238 -22.92 -1.96 -24.05
CA SER A 238 -22.96 -0.61 -23.49
C SER A 238 -24.22 -0.41 -22.65
N HIS A 239 -24.08 0.09 -21.42
CA HIS A 239 -25.22 0.52 -20.62
C HIS A 239 -25.78 1.83 -21.23
N PRO A 240 -27.12 2.02 -21.33
CA PRO A 240 -27.73 3.18 -22.01
C PRO A 240 -27.34 4.59 -21.51
N ILE A 241 -26.59 4.71 -20.41
CA ILE A 241 -26.05 5.98 -19.90
C ILE A 241 -24.87 6.48 -20.77
N ALA A 242 -24.23 5.61 -21.57
CA ALA A 242 -23.06 5.96 -22.37
C ALA A 242 -23.34 6.89 -23.57
N TYR A 243 -24.61 7.08 -23.96
CA TYR A 243 -24.98 7.89 -25.14
C TYR A 243 -24.85 9.41 -24.93
N SER A 244 -24.74 9.91 -23.70
CA SER A 244 -24.70 11.36 -23.42
C SER A 244 -23.30 11.98 -23.39
N LEU A 245 -22.24 11.19 -23.56
CA LEU A 245 -20.83 11.63 -23.46
C LEU A 245 -20.01 11.44 -24.74
N ILE A 246 -20.66 11.11 -25.86
CA ILE A 246 -20.03 10.94 -27.19
C ILE A 246 -20.76 11.82 -28.22
N ARG A 247 -20.99 13.09 -27.86
CA ARG A 247 -21.45 14.16 -28.76
C ARG A 247 -20.79 15.47 -28.38
#